data_AF-A0ABD1BMF1-F1
#
_entry.id   AF-A0ABD1BMF1-F1
#
_cell.length_a   1.000
_cell.length_b   1.000
_cell.length_c   1.000
_cell.angle_alpha   90.00
_cell.angle_beta   90.00
_cell.angle_gamma   90.00
#
_symmetry.space_group_name_H-M   'P 1'
#
loop_
_entity.id
_entity.type
_entity.pdbx_description
1 polymer ?
#
loop_
_entity_poly.entity_id
_entity_poly.type
_entity_poly.pdbx_seq_one_letter_code
_entity_poly.pdbx_strand_id
1 'polypeptide(L)'
;MARYNILPLISFISFFTLVVLLVQAQDQSGFVSIDCGIPEDSSYNDETTDIKYISDAAFVESGTIHSTDSTFQTTSLEKQFQNVRSFTEGKRNCYDVQPPQGKGFKYLIRTRFMYGNYDNLGKAPEFDIYLGVNLWDSVLIDNATIIVTKEIIHTLSSDHVHVCLVDKDKGTPFLSVLELRLLKSDTYETPYDSLMLFKRWDLGGLGDLPIRYKDDVYDRIWIPLRFPNYKIFNASFTIDSNTNNGFQPARLVMNTATSPEDSSQDILFYWEPQDPT
;
A
#
# COMPACT_ATOMS: atom_id res chain seq x y z
N MET A 1 42.38 -36.36 -56.72
CA MET A 1 42.45 -37.10 -55.44
C MET A 1 41.90 -36.16 -54.36
N ALA A 2 40.59 -36.20 -54.10
CA ALA A 2 39.95 -35.39 -53.07
C ALA A 2 38.85 -36.24 -52.43
N ARG A 3 38.95 -36.41 -51.12
CA ARG A 3 38.13 -37.32 -50.31
C ARG A 3 36.75 -36.70 -50.06
N TYR A 4 35.70 -37.52 -50.19
CA TYR A 4 34.41 -37.28 -49.54
C TYR A 4 34.56 -37.48 -48.03
N ASN A 5 33.95 -36.60 -47.23
CA ASN A 5 33.55 -36.90 -45.87
C ASN A 5 32.10 -36.49 -45.68
N ILE A 6 31.36 -37.42 -45.07
CA ILE A 6 29.92 -37.48 -44.89
C ILE A 6 29.60 -37.06 -43.44
N LEU A 7 28.66 -36.10 -43.30
CA LEU A 7 27.82 -35.79 -42.12
C LEU A 7 28.51 -35.24 -40.84
N PRO A 8 27.80 -34.46 -39.98
CA PRO A 8 26.34 -34.40 -39.84
C PRO A 8 25.68 -33.01 -39.93
N LEU A 9 24.56 -33.04 -40.64
CA LEU A 9 23.33 -32.33 -40.33
C LEU A 9 22.94 -32.62 -38.87
N ILE A 10 23.23 -31.74 -37.92
CA ILE A 10 22.54 -31.52 -36.62
C ILE A 10 23.20 -30.27 -36.02
N SER A 11 22.48 -29.14 -36.00
CA SER A 11 22.55 -28.08 -34.98
C SER A 11 21.91 -26.80 -35.52
N PHE A 12 20.64 -26.88 -35.90
CA PHE A 12 19.84 -25.69 -36.24
C PHE A 12 18.50 -25.70 -35.49
N ILE A 13 18.48 -26.19 -34.25
CA ILE A 13 17.35 -26.02 -33.31
C ILE A 13 17.90 -25.95 -31.88
N SER A 14 18.59 -24.86 -31.52
CA SER A 14 18.93 -24.60 -30.11
C SER A 14 19.28 -23.13 -29.81
N PHE A 15 18.73 -22.19 -30.56
CA PHE A 15 18.95 -20.76 -30.27
C PHE A 15 17.66 -19.93 -30.24
N PHE A 16 16.52 -20.60 -30.07
CA PHE A 16 15.20 -19.96 -29.98
C PHE A 16 14.41 -20.36 -28.73
N THR A 17 15.11 -20.75 -27.67
CA THR A 17 14.51 -21.05 -26.36
C THR A 17 15.41 -20.52 -25.26
N LEU A 18 15.45 -19.19 -25.09
CA LEU A 18 15.75 -18.52 -23.80
C LEU A 18 15.74 -16.98 -23.97
N VAL A 19 14.72 -16.43 -24.65
CA VAL A 19 14.19 -15.13 -24.18
C VAL A 19 13.16 -15.50 -23.13
N VAL A 20 13.64 -16.02 -22.01
CA VAL A 20 12.86 -15.99 -20.77
C VAL A 20 12.72 -14.50 -20.52
N LEU A 21 11.51 -13.98 -20.74
CA LEU A 21 11.09 -12.75 -20.13
C LEU A 21 11.43 -12.91 -18.65
N LEU A 22 12.51 -12.25 -18.22
CA LEU A 22 12.75 -11.94 -16.83
C LEU A 22 11.63 -10.98 -16.44
N VAL A 23 10.41 -11.52 -16.28
CA VAL A 23 9.52 -11.02 -15.25
C VAL A 23 10.27 -11.37 -13.98
N GLN A 24 11.13 -10.45 -13.51
CA GLN A 24 11.50 -10.49 -12.11
C GLN A 24 10.17 -10.34 -11.37
N ALA A 25 9.61 -11.46 -10.93
CA ALA A 25 8.60 -11.44 -9.90
C ALA A 25 9.27 -10.71 -8.74
N GLN A 26 8.81 -9.48 -8.47
CA GLN A 26 9.28 -8.77 -7.30
C GLN A 26 8.93 -9.63 -6.08
N ASP A 27 9.90 -9.80 -5.18
CA ASP A 27 9.75 -10.69 -4.04
C ASP A 27 8.84 -10.04 -2.98
N GLN A 28 7.76 -10.73 -2.60
CA GLN A 28 6.84 -10.33 -1.54
C GLN A 28 7.29 -10.83 -0.15
N SER A 29 8.51 -11.37 0.00
CA SER A 29 9.01 -11.95 1.26
C SER A 29 8.95 -11.01 2.48
N GLY A 30 8.96 -9.71 2.26
CA GLY A 30 8.81 -8.68 3.30
C GLY A 30 7.38 -8.16 3.52
N PHE A 31 6.37 -8.74 2.87
CA PHE A 31 4.99 -8.25 2.91
C PHE A 31 4.15 -9.06 3.89
N VAL A 32 3.33 -8.36 4.67
CA VAL A 32 2.17 -8.91 5.36
C VAL A 32 0.96 -8.13 4.88
N SER A 33 -0.06 -8.80 4.36
CA SER A 33 -1.26 -8.15 3.80
C SER A 33 -2.50 -8.86 4.31
N ILE A 34 -3.26 -8.18 5.15
CA ILE A 34 -4.40 -8.72 5.87
C ILE A 34 -5.65 -8.01 5.37
N ASP A 35 -6.59 -8.79 4.84
CA ASP A 35 -7.94 -8.34 4.48
C ASP A 35 -8.87 -8.64 5.67
N CYS A 36 -9.38 -7.59 6.30
CA CYS A 36 -10.05 -7.69 7.58
C CYS A 36 -11.53 -8.02 7.37
N GLY A 37 -11.97 -9.19 7.84
CA GLY A 37 -13.33 -9.65 7.66
C GLY A 37 -13.55 -10.63 6.50
N ILE A 38 -12.49 -11.16 5.86
CA ILE A 38 -12.65 -12.36 5.03
C ILE A 38 -12.69 -13.62 5.91
N PRO A 39 -13.32 -14.73 5.44
CA PRO A 39 -13.44 -15.95 6.23
C PRO A 39 -12.11 -16.47 6.77
N GLU A 40 -12.15 -17.11 7.93
CA GLU A 40 -10.98 -17.78 8.53
C GLU A 40 -10.36 -18.78 7.53
N ASP A 41 -9.04 -18.93 7.58
CA ASP A 41 -8.22 -19.74 6.67
C ASP A 41 -8.34 -19.38 5.17
N SER A 42 -9.00 -18.28 4.82
CA SER A 42 -9.08 -17.82 3.44
C SER A 42 -7.88 -16.94 3.06
N SER A 43 -7.53 -17.00 1.77
CA SER A 43 -6.53 -16.13 1.16
C SER A 43 -6.79 -16.02 -0.34
N TYR A 44 -6.28 -14.95 -0.95
CA TYR A 44 -6.34 -14.75 -2.39
C TYR A 44 -5.19 -13.86 -2.85
N ASN A 45 -4.85 -13.94 -4.13
CA ASN A 45 -4.00 -12.94 -4.77
C ASN A 45 -4.90 -11.86 -5.36
N ASP A 46 -4.60 -10.60 -5.03
CA ASP A 46 -5.30 -9.46 -5.58
C ASP A 46 -5.15 -9.40 -7.10
N GLU A 47 -6.24 -9.17 -7.82
CA GLU A 47 -6.25 -9.30 -9.29
C GLU A 47 -5.43 -8.21 -9.99
N THR A 48 -5.24 -7.06 -9.33
CA THR A 48 -4.54 -5.91 -9.91
C THR A 48 -3.06 -5.93 -9.54
N THR A 49 -2.77 -6.15 -8.26
CA THR A 49 -1.42 -6.06 -7.71
C THR A 49 -0.73 -7.42 -7.63
N ASP A 50 -1.44 -8.54 -7.69
CA ASP A 50 -0.93 -9.90 -7.40
C ASP A 50 -0.39 -10.06 -5.96
N ILE A 51 -0.72 -9.12 -5.06
CA ILE A 51 -0.39 -9.23 -3.63
C ILE A 51 -1.27 -10.30 -3.01
N LYS A 52 -0.64 -11.21 -2.26
CA LYS A 52 -1.39 -12.21 -1.48
C LYS A 52 -1.98 -11.57 -0.22
N TYR A 53 -3.31 -11.57 -0.11
CA TYR A 53 -4.04 -11.21 1.11
C TYR A 53 -4.47 -12.47 1.86
N ILE A 54 -4.44 -12.39 3.19
CA ILE A 54 -4.88 -13.43 4.12
C ILE A 54 -5.93 -12.89 5.09
N SER A 55 -6.70 -13.79 5.71
CA SER A 55 -7.67 -13.44 6.76
C SER A 55 -7.03 -12.82 7.99
N ASP A 56 -7.78 -11.95 8.66
CA ASP A 56 -7.40 -11.35 9.94
C ASP A 56 -7.55 -12.25 11.16
N ALA A 57 -8.22 -13.40 11.04
CA ALA A 57 -8.63 -14.24 12.17
C ALA A 57 -7.46 -14.64 13.09
N ALA A 58 -6.26 -14.83 12.55
CA ALA A 58 -5.07 -15.21 13.34
C ALA A 58 -4.40 -14.03 14.07
N PHE A 59 -4.81 -12.79 13.80
CA PHE A 59 -4.13 -11.58 14.27
C PHE A 59 -4.96 -10.76 15.26
N VAL A 60 -6.20 -11.17 15.55
CA VAL A 60 -7.13 -10.40 16.37
C VAL A 60 -8.00 -11.32 17.22
N GLU A 61 -8.22 -10.94 18.48
CA GLU A 61 -8.94 -11.78 19.45
C GLU A 61 -10.47 -11.56 19.44
N SER A 62 -10.93 -10.44 18.90
CA SER A 62 -12.31 -9.98 19.04
C SER A 62 -12.86 -9.36 17.73
N GLY A 63 -14.08 -8.83 17.82
CA GLY A 63 -14.74 -8.14 16.73
C GLY A 63 -15.64 -9.05 15.89
N THR A 64 -16.49 -8.42 15.10
CA THR A 64 -17.48 -9.08 14.24
C THR A 64 -17.27 -8.71 12.79
N ILE A 65 -17.47 -9.66 11.90
CA ILE A 65 -17.29 -9.49 10.46
C ILE A 65 -18.60 -8.98 9.86
N HIS A 66 -18.50 -7.98 8.98
CA HIS A 66 -19.64 -7.45 8.23
C HIS A 66 -19.26 -7.26 6.76
N SER A 67 -20.21 -7.56 5.87
CA SER A 67 -20.13 -7.10 4.48
C SER A 67 -20.50 -5.63 4.43
N THR A 68 -19.84 -4.87 3.56
CA THR A 68 -20.32 -3.55 3.18
C THR A 68 -21.65 -3.68 2.41
N ASP A 69 -22.44 -2.61 2.41
CA ASP A 69 -23.70 -2.53 1.68
C ASP A 69 -23.41 -2.67 0.17
N SER A 70 -24.15 -3.55 -0.49
CA SER A 70 -23.97 -3.90 -1.89
C SER A 70 -24.14 -2.71 -2.84
N THR A 71 -24.86 -1.67 -2.42
CA THR A 71 -24.99 -0.42 -3.19
C THR A 71 -23.66 0.33 -3.35
N PHE A 72 -22.68 0.09 -2.45
CA PHE A 72 -21.35 0.68 -2.53
C PHE A 72 -20.30 -0.27 -3.12
N GLN A 73 -20.63 -1.53 -3.36
CA GLN A 73 -19.73 -2.52 -3.95
C GLN A 73 -19.72 -2.40 -5.48
N THR A 74 -19.01 -1.39 -5.99
CA THR A 74 -18.84 -1.20 -7.44
C THR A 74 -17.80 -2.16 -8.01
N THR A 75 -17.82 -2.38 -9.32
CA THR A 75 -16.83 -3.21 -10.01
C THR A 75 -15.40 -2.66 -9.97
N SER A 76 -15.24 -1.36 -9.72
CA SER A 76 -13.94 -0.70 -9.59
C SER A 76 -13.45 -0.64 -8.15
N LEU A 77 -14.26 -1.06 -7.17
CA LEU A 77 -13.87 -1.06 -5.77
C LEU A 77 -12.89 -2.21 -5.52
N GLU A 78 -11.81 -1.91 -4.81
CA GLU A 78 -10.85 -2.93 -4.40
C GLU A 78 -11.52 -3.97 -3.50
N LYS A 79 -11.19 -5.24 -3.70
CA LYS A 79 -11.83 -6.37 -3.02
C LYS A 79 -11.75 -6.27 -1.49
N GLN A 80 -10.68 -5.68 -0.98
CA GLN A 80 -10.37 -5.47 0.42
C GLN A 80 -11.34 -4.50 1.13
N PHE A 81 -12.28 -3.88 0.40
CA PHE A 81 -13.34 -3.03 0.97
C PHE A 81 -14.73 -3.68 0.92
N GLN A 82 -14.83 -4.94 0.52
CA GLN A 82 -16.09 -5.69 0.51
C GLN A 82 -16.50 -6.13 1.91
N ASN A 83 -15.53 -6.35 2.80
CA ASN A 83 -15.77 -6.73 4.19
C ASN A 83 -15.00 -5.81 5.13
N VAL A 84 -15.44 -5.79 6.39
CA VAL A 84 -14.73 -5.16 7.49
C VAL A 84 -14.82 -6.04 8.73
N ARG A 85 -13.85 -5.87 9.63
CA ARG A 85 -14.01 -6.30 11.02
C ARG A 85 -14.32 -5.10 11.90
N SER A 86 -15.46 -5.14 12.60
CA SER A 86 -15.93 -4.10 13.51
C SER A 86 -15.78 -4.51 14.97
N PHE A 87 -15.55 -3.54 15.85
CA PHE A 87 -15.25 -3.75 17.26
C PHE A 87 -16.27 -3.04 18.15
N THR A 88 -17.37 -3.72 18.45
CA THR A 88 -18.46 -3.20 19.30
C THR A 88 -18.17 -3.34 20.80
N GLU A 89 -17.22 -4.20 21.16
CA GLU A 89 -16.87 -4.51 22.54
C GLU A 89 -15.51 -3.93 22.92
N GLY A 90 -15.41 -3.44 24.16
CA GLY A 90 -14.18 -2.86 24.69
C GLY A 90 -13.84 -1.48 24.11
N LYS A 91 -12.98 -0.75 24.84
CA LYS A 91 -12.52 0.58 24.42
C LYS A 91 -11.31 0.55 23.50
N ARG A 92 -10.54 -0.53 23.52
CA ARG A 92 -9.31 -0.70 22.76
C ARG A 92 -9.27 -2.14 22.24
N ASN A 93 -9.15 -2.29 20.93
CA ASN A 93 -9.02 -3.58 20.26
C ASN A 93 -7.77 -3.55 19.41
N CYS A 94 -6.92 -4.57 19.53
CA CYS A 94 -5.59 -4.58 18.92
C CYS A 94 -5.42 -5.79 18.01
N TYR A 95 -4.78 -5.54 16.87
CA TYR A 95 -4.16 -6.58 16.07
C TYR A 95 -2.76 -6.85 16.63
N ASP A 96 -2.39 -8.12 16.73
CA ASP A 96 -1.05 -8.58 17.05
C ASP A 96 -0.47 -9.29 15.81
N VAL A 97 0.50 -8.65 15.16
CA VAL A 97 1.10 -9.12 13.91
C VAL A 97 2.58 -9.40 14.11
N GLN A 98 2.99 -10.64 13.84
CA GLN A 98 4.41 -11.02 13.77
C GLN A 98 4.89 -10.96 12.31
N PRO A 99 5.59 -9.89 11.88
CA PRO A 99 6.14 -9.82 10.52
C PRO A 99 7.32 -10.78 10.32
N PRO A 100 7.72 -11.05 9.05
CA PRO A 100 8.85 -11.95 8.74
C PRO A 100 10.19 -11.53 9.36
N GLN A 101 10.39 -10.22 9.56
CA GLN A 101 11.55 -9.66 10.25
C GLN A 101 11.04 -8.80 11.40
N GLY A 102 11.49 -9.10 12.60
CA GLY A 102 10.99 -8.49 13.83
C GLY A 102 11.78 -7.25 14.25
N LYS A 103 12.22 -7.25 15.50
CA LYS A 103 12.89 -6.11 16.15
C LYS A 103 14.06 -5.56 15.33
N GLY A 104 14.13 -4.24 15.23
CA GLY A 104 15.20 -3.50 14.55
C GLY A 104 14.99 -3.30 13.05
N PHE A 105 13.99 -3.94 12.45
CA PHE A 105 13.65 -3.74 11.05
C PHE A 105 12.63 -2.61 10.86
N LYS A 106 12.72 -1.93 9.72
CA LYS A 106 11.89 -0.78 9.38
C LYS A 106 10.73 -1.21 8.49
N TYR A 107 9.52 -0.81 8.85
CA TYR A 107 8.32 -1.13 8.10
C TYR A 107 7.53 0.14 7.75
N LEU A 108 7.00 0.19 6.54
CA LEU A 108 5.81 0.97 6.24
C LEU A 108 4.61 0.13 6.69
N ILE A 109 3.85 0.65 7.65
CA ILE A 109 2.63 0.06 8.18
C ILE A 109 1.48 0.91 7.66
N ARG A 110 0.49 0.27 7.03
CA ARG A 110 -0.67 0.94 6.43
C ARG A 110 -1.95 0.33 6.96
N THR A 111 -2.87 1.19 7.39
CA THR A 111 -4.26 0.84 7.66
C THR A 111 -5.18 1.54 6.67
N ARG A 112 -6.22 0.85 6.22
CA ARG A 112 -7.23 1.42 5.33
C ARG A 112 -8.63 1.12 5.83
N PHE A 113 -9.51 2.08 5.61
CA PHE A 113 -10.87 2.10 6.12
C PHE A 113 -11.83 2.54 5.01
N MET A 114 -12.86 1.76 4.75
CA MET A 114 -14.05 2.19 4.02
C MET A 114 -15.28 1.75 4.81
N TYR A 115 -16.12 2.72 5.22
CA TYR A 115 -17.28 2.42 6.07
C TYR A 115 -18.32 1.55 5.35
N GLY A 116 -18.62 1.85 4.08
CA GLY A 116 -19.54 1.06 3.26
C GLY A 116 -20.91 0.81 3.88
N ASN A 117 -21.33 1.62 4.87
CA ASN A 117 -22.57 1.44 5.62
C ASN A 117 -22.77 0.03 6.20
N TYR A 118 -21.68 -0.65 6.60
CA TYR A 118 -21.74 -2.06 7.02
C TYR A 118 -22.73 -2.35 8.16
N ASP A 119 -23.00 -1.36 9.02
CA ASP A 119 -23.90 -1.46 10.17
C ASP A 119 -25.31 -0.90 9.92
N ASN A 120 -25.59 -0.42 8.70
CA ASN A 120 -26.85 0.20 8.28
C ASN A 120 -27.26 1.47 9.06
N LEU A 121 -26.34 2.12 9.77
CA LEU A 121 -26.64 3.33 10.54
C LEU A 121 -26.56 4.62 9.71
N GLY A 122 -25.96 4.57 8.52
CA GLY A 122 -25.78 5.73 7.65
C GLY A 122 -24.87 6.82 8.23
N LYS A 123 -24.11 6.51 9.27
CA LYS A 123 -23.26 7.45 9.99
C LYS A 123 -21.90 6.81 10.24
N ALA A 124 -20.89 7.27 9.50
CA ALA A 124 -19.54 6.77 9.64
C ALA A 124 -18.94 7.15 11.01
N PRO A 125 -18.12 6.26 11.60
CA PRO A 125 -17.55 6.46 12.93
C PRO A 125 -16.30 7.37 12.91
N GLU A 126 -15.95 7.89 14.08
CA GLU A 126 -14.65 8.52 14.36
C GLU A 126 -13.97 7.78 15.52
N PHE A 127 -12.72 7.41 15.36
CA PHE A 127 -11.94 6.68 16.36
C PHE A 127 -10.46 6.95 16.19
N ASP A 128 -9.64 6.56 17.16
CA ASP A 128 -8.18 6.73 17.08
C ASP A 128 -7.49 5.41 16.75
N ILE A 129 -6.34 5.51 16.08
CA ILE A 129 -5.42 4.40 15.87
C ILE A 129 -4.12 4.63 16.64
N TYR A 130 -3.59 3.55 17.20
CA TYR A 130 -2.37 3.53 17.98
C TYR A 130 -1.41 2.49 17.45
N LEU A 131 -0.13 2.82 17.46
CA LEU A 131 0.95 1.86 17.28
C LEU A 131 1.51 1.50 18.66
N GLY A 132 1.11 0.34 19.16
CA GLY A 132 1.30 -0.05 20.56
C GLY A 132 0.58 0.91 21.52
N VAL A 133 1.35 1.63 22.33
CA VAL A 133 0.83 2.62 23.29
C VAL A 133 0.81 4.04 22.74
N ASN A 134 1.49 4.29 21.62
CA ASN A 134 1.64 5.62 21.06
C ASN A 134 0.47 5.94 20.12
N LEU A 135 -0.14 7.11 20.31
CA LEU A 135 -1.13 7.62 19.37
C LEU A 135 -0.48 7.74 18.00
N TRP A 136 -1.11 7.11 17.01
CA TRP A 136 -0.71 7.26 15.62
C TRP A 136 -1.54 8.38 15.00
N ASP A 137 -2.87 8.26 14.91
CA ASP A 137 -3.71 9.27 14.26
C ASP A 137 -5.18 9.10 14.65
N SER A 138 -6.01 10.09 14.36
CA SER A 138 -7.47 9.96 14.34
C SER A 138 -7.96 9.55 12.95
N VAL A 139 -8.88 8.59 12.92
CA VAL A 139 -9.61 8.16 11.74
C VAL A 139 -10.95 8.89 11.73
N LEU A 140 -11.08 9.82 10.78
CA LEU A 140 -12.31 10.55 10.49
C LEU A 140 -12.79 10.13 9.09
N ILE A 141 -14.01 9.61 9.00
CA ILE A 141 -14.60 9.10 7.77
C ILE A 141 -15.83 9.94 7.44
N ASP A 142 -15.83 10.61 6.30
CA ASP A 142 -16.89 11.56 5.95
C ASP A 142 -18.18 10.87 5.49
N ASN A 143 -18.07 9.77 4.73
CA ASN A 143 -19.21 9.04 4.20
C ASN A 143 -18.88 7.57 3.89
N ALA A 144 -19.86 6.82 3.40
CA ALA A 144 -19.75 5.37 3.16
C ALA A 144 -18.71 4.96 2.10
N THR A 145 -18.38 5.80 1.12
CA THR A 145 -17.50 5.42 0.01
C THR A 145 -16.08 5.98 0.11
N ILE A 146 -15.83 6.92 1.04
CA ILE A 146 -14.51 7.48 1.23
C ILE A 146 -13.57 6.44 1.83
N ILE A 147 -12.44 6.22 1.14
CA ILE A 147 -11.35 5.39 1.61
C ILE A 147 -10.38 6.28 2.38
N VAL A 148 -10.26 6.04 3.68
CA VAL A 148 -9.24 6.67 4.52
C VAL A 148 -8.04 5.74 4.60
N THR A 149 -6.86 6.25 4.27
CA THR A 149 -5.59 5.51 4.36
C THR A 149 -4.67 6.22 5.33
N LYS A 150 -4.15 5.50 6.31
CA LYS A 150 -3.13 5.98 7.24
C LYS A 150 -1.87 5.16 7.05
N GLU A 151 -0.73 5.83 6.86
CA GLU A 151 0.57 5.17 6.78
C GLU A 151 1.53 5.74 7.82
N ILE A 152 2.32 4.85 8.42
CA ILE A 152 3.43 5.19 9.32
C ILE A 152 4.62 4.34 8.96
N ILE A 153 5.80 4.96 8.94
CA ILE A 153 7.07 4.25 8.86
C ILE A 153 7.62 4.17 10.27
N HIS A 154 7.93 2.97 10.73
CA HIS A 154 8.42 2.72 12.08
C HIS A 154 9.51 1.66 12.09
N THR A 155 10.53 1.84 12.94
CA THR A 155 11.53 0.81 13.22
C THR A 155 11.05 0.00 14.42
N LEU A 156 10.80 -1.29 14.24
CA LEU A 156 10.15 -2.11 15.25
C LEU A 156 11.00 -2.25 16.52
N SER A 157 10.38 -1.99 17.67
CA SER A 157 11.01 -2.15 18.98
C SER A 157 10.90 -3.59 19.53
N SER A 158 10.02 -4.40 18.94
CA SER A 158 9.76 -5.79 19.30
C SER A 158 9.55 -6.67 18.05
N ASP A 159 9.44 -7.98 18.22
CA ASP A 159 9.17 -8.91 17.11
C ASP A 159 7.71 -8.90 16.65
N HIS A 160 6.84 -8.22 17.40
CA HIS A 160 5.42 -8.07 17.12
C HIS A 160 5.04 -6.59 16.93
N VAL A 161 4.05 -6.37 16.08
CA VAL A 161 3.46 -5.07 15.79
C VAL A 161 2.03 -5.05 16.30
N HIS A 162 1.76 -4.14 17.23
CA HIS A 162 0.43 -3.96 17.79
C HIS A 162 -0.25 -2.76 17.14
N VAL A 163 -1.28 -2.99 16.34
CA VAL A 163 -2.09 -1.91 15.75
C VAL A 163 -3.44 -1.89 16.45
N CYS A 164 -3.69 -0.85 17.23
CA CYS A 164 -4.86 -0.77 18.09
C CYS A 164 -5.85 0.30 17.62
N LEU A 165 -7.13 -0.05 17.58
CA LEU A 165 -8.25 0.86 17.35
C LEU A 165 -8.88 1.21 18.70
N VAL A 166 -9.08 2.51 18.95
CA VAL A 166 -9.58 3.04 20.23
C VAL A 166 -10.86 3.83 20.00
N ASP A 167 -11.93 3.39 20.64
CA ASP A 167 -13.27 3.99 20.55
C ASP A 167 -13.33 5.36 21.26
N LYS A 168 -13.88 6.36 20.57
CA LYS A 168 -14.11 7.73 21.05
C LYS A 168 -15.57 8.03 21.39
N ASP A 169 -16.41 7.00 21.50
CA ASP A 169 -17.87 7.11 21.65
C ASP A 169 -18.54 7.84 20.46
N LYS A 170 -17.93 7.78 19.27
CA LYS A 170 -18.41 8.43 18.04
C LYS A 170 -18.77 7.43 16.94
N GLY A 171 -19.12 6.20 17.32
CA GLY A 171 -19.45 5.09 16.43
C GLY A 171 -18.44 3.96 16.57
N THR A 172 -18.76 2.81 15.98
CA THR A 172 -18.00 1.56 16.16
C THR A 172 -16.69 1.57 15.36
N PRO A 173 -15.51 1.46 16.01
CA PRO A 173 -14.24 1.30 15.28
C PRO A 173 -14.26 0.04 14.42
N PHE A 174 -13.63 0.11 13.24
CA PHE A 174 -13.51 -1.02 12.34
C PHE A 174 -12.21 -0.91 11.54
N LEU A 175 -11.77 -2.02 10.94
CA LEU A 175 -10.63 -2.06 10.02
C LEU A 175 -11.03 -2.82 8.75
N SER A 176 -10.60 -2.31 7.59
CA SER A 176 -10.76 -3.00 6.30
C SER A 176 -9.46 -3.69 5.89
N VAL A 177 -8.32 -3.00 6.02
CA VAL A 177 -7.03 -3.51 5.54
C VAL A 177 -5.90 -3.17 6.51
N LEU A 178 -5.02 -4.14 6.78
CA LEU A 178 -3.74 -3.94 7.47
C LEU A 178 -2.60 -4.49 6.62
N GLU A 179 -1.63 -3.63 6.29
CA GLU A 179 -0.48 -3.98 5.45
C GLU A 179 0.83 -3.57 6.13
N LEU A 180 1.81 -4.47 6.10
CA LEU A 180 3.19 -4.18 6.48
C LEU A 180 4.09 -4.42 5.27
N ARG A 181 5.00 -3.48 5.01
CA ARG A 181 5.99 -3.54 3.93
C ARG A 181 7.38 -3.30 4.51
N LEU A 182 8.23 -4.33 4.46
CA LEU A 182 9.62 -4.21 4.89
C LEU A 182 10.36 -3.18 4.02
N LEU A 183 11.00 -2.21 4.65
CA LEU A 183 11.83 -1.20 4.00
C LEU A 183 13.31 -1.46 4.28
N LYS A 184 14.19 -0.92 3.43
CA LYS A 184 15.61 -0.85 3.77
C LYS A 184 15.83 0.17 4.90
N SER A 185 16.89 -0.05 5.68
CA SER A 185 17.22 0.81 6.83
C SER A 185 17.55 2.25 6.42
N ASP A 186 18.11 2.44 5.21
CA ASP A 186 18.47 3.74 4.62
C ASP A 186 17.30 4.42 3.88
N THR A 187 16.12 3.81 3.82
CA THR A 187 14.90 4.45 3.30
C THR A 187 14.30 5.36 4.38
N TYR A 188 14.03 6.63 4.06
CA TYR A 188 13.42 7.61 4.98
C TYR A 188 14.15 7.68 6.34
N GLU A 189 15.42 8.04 6.33
CA GLU A 189 16.19 8.28 7.57
C GLU A 189 15.59 9.44 8.36
N THR A 190 15.48 9.25 9.67
CA THR A 190 14.89 10.23 10.58
C THR A 190 15.51 10.08 11.97
N PRO A 191 15.71 11.18 12.72
CA PRO A 191 16.10 11.11 14.13
C PRO A 191 14.93 10.75 15.05
N TYR A 192 13.69 10.70 14.52
CA TYR A 192 12.47 10.38 15.27
C TYR A 192 12.12 8.88 15.16
N ASP A 193 11.31 8.38 16.09
CA ASP A 193 10.91 6.97 16.12
C ASP A 193 10.04 6.56 14.92
N SER A 194 9.22 7.48 14.42
CA SER A 194 8.25 7.22 13.38
C SER A 194 8.06 8.40 12.43
N LEU A 195 7.65 8.11 11.19
CA LEU A 195 7.24 9.10 10.19
C LEU A 195 5.83 8.78 9.72
N MET A 196 4.90 9.70 9.92
CA MET A 196 3.54 9.57 9.37
C MET A 196 3.49 10.12 7.96
N LEU A 197 2.76 9.43 7.07
CA LEU A 197 2.56 9.96 5.73
C LEU A 197 1.57 11.11 5.77
N PHE A 198 2.01 12.29 5.32
CA PHE A 198 1.10 13.37 4.99
C PHE A 198 0.46 13.14 3.60
N LYS A 199 1.27 13.13 2.54
CA LYS A 199 0.84 12.87 1.15
C LYS A 199 1.97 12.23 0.33
N ARG A 200 1.59 11.47 -0.69
CA ARG A 200 2.49 10.91 -1.71
C ARG A 200 1.83 11.06 -3.08
N TRP A 201 2.42 11.92 -3.92
CA TRP A 201 1.83 12.32 -5.19
C TRP A 201 2.65 11.84 -6.38
N ASP A 202 1.98 11.32 -7.40
CA ASP A 202 2.48 11.23 -8.76
C ASP A 202 2.08 12.50 -9.51
N LEU A 203 3.05 13.35 -9.80
CA LEU A 203 2.81 14.65 -10.44
C LEU A 203 2.72 14.58 -11.96
N GLY A 204 3.02 13.44 -12.59
CA GLY A 204 2.89 13.27 -14.03
C GLY A 204 1.92 12.15 -14.44
N GLY A 205 1.25 11.55 -13.46
CA GLY A 205 0.19 10.57 -13.66
C GLY A 205 -0.96 11.10 -14.53
N LEU A 206 -1.19 10.42 -15.65
CA LEU A 206 -2.26 10.74 -16.60
C LEU A 206 -3.57 9.99 -16.33
N GLY A 207 -3.50 8.87 -15.60
CA GLY A 207 -4.67 8.11 -15.18
C GLY A 207 -5.22 8.58 -13.85
N ASP A 208 -6.39 8.04 -13.48
CA ASP A 208 -7.02 8.29 -12.17
C ASP A 208 -6.67 7.20 -11.14
N LEU A 209 -5.99 6.13 -11.56
CA LEU A 209 -5.59 5.03 -10.68
C LEU A 209 -4.22 5.30 -10.06
N PRO A 210 -4.03 4.92 -8.78
CA PRO A 210 -2.75 5.06 -8.12
C PRO A 210 -1.71 4.08 -8.67
N ILE A 211 -0.45 4.50 -8.62
CA ILE A 211 0.69 3.61 -8.86
C ILE A 211 1.10 2.99 -7.53
N ARG A 212 1.23 1.67 -7.50
CA ARG A 212 1.72 0.90 -6.34
C ARG A 212 2.42 -0.36 -6.81
N TYR A 213 2.51 -1.41 -6.00
CA TYR A 213 3.03 -2.69 -6.45
C TYR A 213 2.28 -3.20 -7.71
N LYS A 214 2.97 -3.72 -8.73
CA LYS A 214 4.40 -4.09 -8.81
C LYS A 214 5.33 -3.01 -9.39
N ASP A 215 4.84 -1.79 -9.57
CA ASP A 215 5.65 -0.69 -10.09
C ASP A 215 6.48 -0.01 -8.98
N ASP A 216 6.03 -0.08 -7.73
CA ASP A 216 6.79 0.28 -6.53
C ASP A 216 7.13 -0.97 -5.70
N VAL A 217 8.43 -1.25 -5.51
CA VAL A 217 8.92 -2.43 -4.78
C VAL A 217 8.52 -2.46 -3.30
N TYR A 218 8.25 -1.29 -2.70
CA TYR A 218 7.80 -1.19 -1.31
C TYR A 218 6.29 -1.02 -1.22
N ASP A 219 5.57 -1.19 -2.34
CA ASP A 219 4.12 -1.03 -2.43
C ASP A 219 3.62 0.29 -1.84
N ARG A 220 4.40 1.37 -2.01
CA ARG A 220 3.94 2.72 -1.70
C ARG A 220 2.85 3.10 -2.70
N ILE A 221 1.78 3.71 -2.21
CA ILE A 221 0.69 4.20 -3.04
C ILE A 221 1.00 5.65 -3.43
N TRP A 222 1.13 5.88 -4.74
CA TRP A 222 1.32 7.20 -5.35
C TRP A 222 0.02 7.64 -5.99
N ILE A 223 -0.55 8.73 -5.49
CA ILE A 223 -1.83 9.25 -6.00
C ILE A 223 -1.55 10.26 -7.12
N PRO A 224 -2.19 10.15 -8.29
CA PRO A 224 -2.07 11.16 -9.34
C PRO A 224 -2.57 12.52 -8.85
N LEU A 225 -1.75 13.57 -9.01
CA LEU A 225 -2.14 14.94 -8.73
C LEU A 225 -1.85 15.82 -9.95
N ARG A 226 -2.88 16.57 -10.36
CA ARG A 226 -2.85 17.42 -11.54
C ARG A 226 -3.13 18.86 -11.12
N PHE A 227 -2.35 19.78 -11.68
CA PHE A 227 -2.56 21.21 -11.48
C PHE A 227 -3.44 21.79 -12.61
N PRO A 228 -4.00 22.99 -12.48
CA PRO A 228 -4.51 23.72 -13.64
C PRO A 228 -3.34 24.28 -14.49
N ASN A 229 -3.50 24.36 -15.81
CA ASN A 229 -2.56 25.03 -16.74
C ASN A 229 -1.10 24.55 -16.62
N TYR A 230 -0.88 23.26 -16.80
CA TYR A 230 0.42 22.60 -16.64
C TYR A 230 0.79 21.74 -17.85
N LYS A 231 2.09 21.51 -18.01
CA LYS A 231 2.66 20.59 -19.01
C LYS A 231 3.21 19.37 -18.31
N ILE A 232 2.91 18.21 -18.87
CA ILE A 232 3.50 16.94 -18.44
C ILE A 232 4.67 16.60 -19.37
N PHE A 233 5.78 16.24 -18.77
CA PHE A 233 6.95 15.70 -19.45
C PHE A 233 7.01 14.20 -19.20
N ASN A 234 7.43 13.46 -20.23
CA ASN A 234 7.63 12.03 -20.15
C ASN A 234 9.03 11.69 -20.69
N ALA A 235 9.80 10.97 -19.89
CA ALA A 235 11.09 10.44 -20.26
C ALA A 235 10.94 9.04 -20.87
N SER A 236 11.51 8.84 -22.07
CA SER A 236 11.54 7.55 -22.74
C SER A 236 12.54 6.56 -22.14
N PHE A 237 13.50 7.04 -21.35
CA PHE A 237 14.53 6.23 -20.72
C PHE A 237 14.26 6.04 -19.22
N THR A 238 14.83 4.97 -18.65
CA THR A 238 14.75 4.74 -17.21
C THR A 238 15.62 5.77 -16.49
N ILE A 239 15.00 6.59 -15.65
CA ILE A 239 15.71 7.50 -14.75
C ILE A 239 16.34 6.67 -13.63
N ASP A 240 17.56 7.02 -13.22
CA ASP A 240 18.23 6.42 -12.05
C ASP A 240 18.49 4.90 -12.13
N SER A 241 18.70 4.37 -13.34
CA SER A 241 18.98 2.93 -13.54
C SER A 241 20.23 2.40 -12.81
N ASN A 242 21.14 3.29 -12.41
CA ASN A 242 22.43 2.95 -11.81
C ASN A 242 22.57 3.37 -10.33
N THR A 243 21.55 4.02 -9.75
CA THR A 243 21.56 4.49 -8.36
C THR A 243 20.73 3.57 -7.49
N ASN A 244 21.39 2.61 -6.84
CA ASN A 244 20.77 1.75 -5.83
C ASN A 244 20.60 2.52 -4.50
N ASN A 245 19.80 3.60 -4.53
CA ASN A 245 19.43 4.29 -3.31
C ASN A 245 18.36 3.48 -2.55
N GLY A 246 18.34 3.61 -1.23
CA GLY A 246 17.36 2.92 -0.39
C GLY A 246 15.90 3.20 -0.76
N PHE A 247 15.62 4.33 -1.42
CA PHE A 247 14.27 4.81 -1.72
C PHE A 247 13.57 4.06 -2.84
N GLN A 248 14.28 3.66 -3.90
CA GLN A 248 13.73 2.91 -5.05
C GLN A 248 12.32 3.37 -5.48
N PRO A 249 12.10 4.66 -5.78
CA PRO A 249 10.79 5.16 -6.20
C PRO A 249 10.28 4.44 -7.45
N ALA A 250 8.95 4.32 -7.59
CA ALA A 250 8.35 3.67 -8.74
C ALA A 250 8.83 4.30 -10.06
N ARG A 251 9.32 3.45 -10.98
CA ARG A 251 9.88 3.93 -12.26
C ARG A 251 8.87 4.76 -13.05
N LEU A 252 7.60 4.35 -13.05
CA LEU A 252 6.53 5.05 -13.76
C LEU A 252 6.33 6.49 -13.23
N VAL A 253 6.48 6.70 -11.92
CA VAL A 253 6.42 8.03 -11.30
C VAL A 253 7.63 8.85 -11.72
N MET A 254 8.84 8.29 -11.60
CA MET A 254 10.08 9.01 -11.91
C MET A 254 10.26 9.33 -13.41
N ASN A 255 9.58 8.61 -14.29
CA ASN A 255 9.60 8.88 -15.73
C ASN A 255 8.76 10.09 -16.14
N THR A 256 7.99 10.67 -15.22
CA THR A 256 7.13 11.81 -15.53
C THR A 256 7.40 12.98 -14.60
N ALA A 257 7.13 14.18 -15.10
CA ALA A 257 7.25 15.42 -14.34
C ALA A 257 6.23 16.43 -14.83
N THR A 258 5.94 17.43 -14.00
CA THR A 258 5.02 18.51 -14.34
C THR A 258 5.71 19.86 -14.16
N SER A 259 5.45 20.78 -15.10
CA SER A 259 5.75 22.21 -14.94
C SER A 259 4.50 23.04 -15.21
N PRO A 260 4.45 24.28 -14.73
CA PRO A 260 3.49 25.27 -15.22
C PRO A 260 3.65 25.50 -16.72
N GLU A 261 2.57 25.85 -17.43
CA GLU A 261 2.65 26.22 -18.85
C GLU A 261 3.42 27.52 -19.08
N ASP A 262 3.20 28.47 -18.17
CA ASP A 262 3.87 29.77 -18.09
C ASP A 262 5.00 29.68 -17.06
N SER A 263 6.23 29.92 -17.50
CA SER A 263 7.43 29.86 -16.65
C SER A 263 7.46 30.90 -15.52
N SER A 264 6.53 31.86 -15.51
CA SER A 264 6.38 32.84 -14.42
C SER A 264 5.46 32.37 -13.29
N GLN A 265 4.79 31.22 -13.45
CA GLN A 265 3.92 30.64 -12.41
C GLN A 265 4.67 29.62 -11.56
N ASP A 266 4.21 29.46 -10.31
CA ASP A 266 4.73 28.49 -9.36
C ASP A 266 3.80 27.30 -9.18
N ILE A 267 4.37 26.12 -8.89
CA ILE A 267 3.61 24.98 -8.33
C ILE A 267 3.66 25.12 -6.81
N LEU A 268 2.51 25.34 -6.20
CA LEU A 268 2.41 25.58 -4.76
C LEU A 268 1.79 24.37 -4.06
N PHE A 269 2.47 23.90 -3.02
CA PHE A 269 1.98 22.89 -2.09
C PHE A 269 1.78 23.54 -0.74
N TYR A 270 0.58 23.38 -0.19
CA TYR A 270 0.25 23.86 1.15
C TYR A 270 0.01 22.68 2.06
N TRP A 271 0.53 22.78 3.27
CA TRP A 271 0.25 21.84 4.34
C TRP A 271 0.18 22.61 5.65
N GLU A 272 -0.82 22.29 6.45
CA GLU A 272 -0.96 22.77 7.81
C GLU A 272 -0.95 21.54 8.71
N PRO A 273 0.05 21.38 9.59
CA PRO A 273 0.04 20.29 10.56
C PRO A 273 -1.15 20.46 11.50
N GLN A 274 -1.78 19.36 11.90
CA GLN A 274 -2.72 19.39 13.01
C GLN A 274 -1.97 19.79 14.29
N ASP A 275 -2.63 20.59 15.13
CA ASP A 275 -2.08 21.03 16.41
C ASP A 275 -1.76 19.80 17.29
N PRO A 276 -0.51 19.61 17.75
CA PRO A 276 -0.13 18.47 18.57
C PRO A 276 -0.67 18.50 20.01
N THR A 277 -1.51 19.48 20.37
CA THR A 277 -2.06 19.70 21.73
C THR A 277 -3.05 18.64 22.19
#